data_AF-A0A402TSK8-F1
#
_entry.id   AF-A0A402TSK8-F1
#
_cell.length_a   1.000
_cell.length_b   1.000
_cell.length_c   1.000
_cell.angle_alpha   90.00
_cell.angle_beta   90.00
_cell.angle_gamma   90.00
#
_symmetry.space_group_name_H-M   'P 1'
#
loop_
_entity.id
_entity.type
_entity.pdbx_description
1 polymer ?
#
loop_
_entity_poly.entity_id
_entity_poly.type
_entity_poly.pdbx_seq_one_letter_code
_entity_poly.pdbx_strand_id
1 'polypeptide(L)'
;MKYAEEVRDAARALYLKFNTPKEIAASLGLPVRTVYNWAIRGKWNEMLPAESVEVAIARRVERLTNKDGKNELELEELRFLVSQHVKLMAQKNKHAERMEEIRAMVNTGGAANDGWQGGGEEGDGEGGKKRKRPRKNDVSELTKEIFDEKAAGHLFEYQQYVREHSDELFRFILKGRQEGFT
;
A
#
# COMPACT_ATOMS: atom_id res chain seq x y z
N MET A 1 6.60 -15.36 47.23
CA MET A 1 5.55 -15.09 46.21
C MET A 1 4.81 -16.40 45.92
N LYS A 2 3.53 -16.37 45.55
CA LYS A 2 2.69 -17.58 45.35
C LYS A 2 3.11 -18.45 44.15
N TYR A 3 3.97 -17.96 43.28
CA TYR A 3 4.48 -18.66 42.09
C TYR A 3 6.00 -18.46 41.98
N ALA A 4 6.69 -19.47 41.46
CA ALA A 4 8.12 -19.41 41.19
C ALA A 4 8.44 -18.39 40.09
N GLU A 5 9.64 -17.82 40.14
CA GLU A 5 10.11 -16.82 39.16
C GLU A 5 10.19 -17.42 37.74
N GLU A 6 10.61 -18.68 37.64
CA GLU A 6 10.65 -19.44 36.38
C GLU A 6 9.29 -19.48 35.67
N VAL A 7 8.20 -19.64 36.42
CA VAL A 7 6.83 -19.68 35.86
C VAL A 7 6.42 -18.32 35.32
N ARG A 8 6.83 -17.23 35.99
CA ARG A 8 6.58 -15.86 35.54
C ARG A 8 7.38 -15.55 34.28
N ASP A 9 8.62 -16.02 34.21
CA ASP A 9 9.49 -15.79 33.06
C ASP A 9 9.06 -16.61 31.84
N ALA A 10 8.61 -17.85 32.05
CA ALA A 10 7.97 -18.66 31.01
C ALA A 10 6.68 -17.99 30.49
N ALA A 11 5.82 -17.48 31.38
CA ALA A 11 4.62 -16.75 31.00
C ALA A 11 4.95 -15.48 30.18
N ARG A 12 5.99 -14.73 30.58
CA ARG A 12 6.48 -13.57 29.83
C ARG A 12 6.95 -13.96 28.44
N ALA A 13 7.75 -15.02 28.32
CA ALA A 13 8.26 -15.49 27.04
C ALA A 13 7.12 -15.88 26.08
N LEU A 14 6.07 -16.55 26.58
CA LEU A 14 4.89 -16.88 25.78
C LEU A 14 4.10 -15.62 25.38
N TYR A 15 3.99 -14.63 26.26
CA TYR A 15 3.33 -13.36 25.97
C TYR A 15 4.02 -12.60 24.84
N LEU A 16 5.35 -12.52 24.87
CA LEU A 16 6.14 -11.86 23.81
C LEU A 16 6.09 -12.62 22.47
N LYS A 17 5.74 -13.91 22.49
CA LYS A 17 5.38 -14.70 21.30
C LYS A 17 3.91 -14.49 20.85
N PHE A 18 3.26 -13.44 21.35
CA PHE A 18 1.87 -13.08 21.07
C PHE A 18 0.82 -14.13 21.48
N ASN A 19 1.10 -14.95 22.51
CA ASN A 19 0.06 -15.77 23.12
C ASN A 19 -0.84 -14.89 23.99
N THR A 20 -2.14 -15.14 23.93
CA THR A 20 -3.10 -14.41 24.77
C THR A 20 -2.95 -14.84 26.24
N PRO A 21 -3.30 -13.97 27.21
CA PRO A 21 -3.28 -14.35 28.63
C PRO A 21 -4.11 -15.61 28.94
N LYS A 22 -5.16 -15.88 28.16
CA LYS A 22 -5.98 -17.09 28.29
C LYS A 22 -5.25 -18.35 27.82
N GLU A 23 -4.56 -18.29 26.69
CA GLU A 23 -3.73 -19.39 26.16
C GLU A 23 -2.54 -19.68 27.10
N ILE A 24 -1.89 -18.63 27.62
CA ILE A 24 -0.79 -18.76 28.58
C ILE A 24 -1.28 -19.39 29.90
N ALA A 25 -2.42 -18.92 30.40
CA ALA A 25 -3.04 -19.48 31.59
C ALA A 25 -3.38 -20.97 31.43
N ALA A 26 -3.94 -21.36 30.27
CA ALA A 26 -4.25 -22.75 29.98
C ALA A 26 -2.99 -23.62 29.87
N SER A 27 -1.94 -23.14 29.19
CA SER A 27 -0.69 -23.89 29.02
C SER A 27 0.12 -24.07 30.32
N LEU A 28 0.10 -23.08 31.21
CA LEU A 28 0.84 -23.10 32.48
C LEU A 28 -0.01 -23.53 33.69
N GLY A 29 -1.30 -23.83 33.51
CA GLY A 29 -2.21 -24.18 34.60
C GLY A 29 -2.45 -23.05 35.61
N LEU A 30 -2.41 -21.80 35.15
CA LEU A 30 -2.52 -20.60 35.99
C LEU A 30 -3.91 -19.95 35.90
N PRO A 31 -4.35 -19.22 36.94
CA PRO A 31 -5.51 -18.36 36.79
C PRO A 31 -5.22 -17.22 35.80
N VAL A 32 -6.12 -17.00 34.84
CA VAL A 32 -6.01 -15.95 33.81
C VAL A 32 -5.72 -14.58 34.40
N ARG A 33 -6.37 -14.24 35.54
CA ARG A 33 -6.16 -12.98 36.27
C ARG A 33 -4.71 -12.78 36.71
N THR A 34 -3.99 -13.86 37.04
CA THR A 34 -2.58 -13.80 37.44
C THR A 34 -1.72 -13.33 36.27
N VAL A 35 -1.94 -13.89 35.07
CA VAL A 35 -1.20 -13.53 33.85
C VAL A 35 -1.47 -12.07 33.48
N TYR A 36 -2.72 -11.62 33.54
CA TYR A 36 -3.07 -10.20 33.33
C TYR A 36 -2.34 -9.27 34.31
N ASN A 37 -2.36 -9.60 35.60
CA ASN A 37 -1.70 -8.78 36.61
C ASN A 37 -0.17 -8.69 36.37
N TRP A 38 0.46 -9.78 35.93
CA TRP A 38 1.88 -9.77 35.56
C TRP A 38 2.16 -8.95 34.31
N ALA A 39 1.34 -9.09 33.27
CA ALA A 39 1.48 -8.32 32.04
C ALA A 39 1.34 -6.81 32.28
N ILE A 40 0.39 -6.39 33.13
CA ILE A 40 0.20 -4.98 33.49
C ILE A 40 1.37 -4.47 34.32
N ARG A 41 1.72 -5.16 35.42
CA ARG A 41 2.80 -4.72 36.33
C ARG A 41 4.17 -4.72 35.66
N GLY A 42 4.42 -5.72 34.81
CA GLY A 42 5.64 -5.87 34.04
C GLY A 42 5.63 -5.12 32.72
N LYS A 43 4.55 -4.41 32.37
CA LYS A 43 4.40 -3.65 31.13
C LYS A 43 4.76 -4.46 29.88
N TRP A 44 4.36 -5.73 29.82
CA TRP A 44 4.75 -6.62 28.73
C TRP A 44 4.26 -6.15 27.35
N ASN A 45 3.19 -5.34 27.32
CA ASN A 45 2.75 -4.68 26.09
C ASN A 45 3.77 -3.70 25.51
N GLU A 46 4.50 -2.98 26.36
CA GLU A 46 5.55 -2.03 25.94
C GLU A 46 6.80 -2.78 25.43
N MET A 47 6.93 -4.06 25.75
CA MET A 47 8.06 -4.92 25.35
C MET A 47 7.80 -5.67 24.03
N LEU A 48 6.58 -5.60 23.49
CA LEU A 48 6.27 -6.23 22.21
C LEU A 48 7.00 -5.49 21.09
N PRO A 49 7.65 -6.21 20.16
CA PRO A 49 8.29 -5.58 19.02
C PRO A 49 7.23 -4.90 18.15
N ALA A 50 7.57 -3.75 17.56
CA ALA A 50 6.74 -3.13 16.54
C ALA A 50 6.61 -4.10 15.35
N GLU A 51 5.38 -4.54 15.07
CA GLU A 51 5.07 -5.52 14.03
C GLU A 51 4.52 -4.79 12.80
N SER A 52 5.00 -5.13 11.60
CA SER A 52 4.37 -4.65 10.36
C SER A 52 3.10 -5.46 10.07
N VAL A 53 2.18 -4.88 9.29
CA VAL A 53 0.94 -5.57 8.89
C VAL A 53 1.23 -6.91 8.21
N GLU A 54 2.31 -6.99 7.42
CA GLU A 54 2.76 -8.22 6.76
C GLU A 54 3.07 -9.33 7.77
N VAL A 55 3.82 -9.02 8.82
CA VAL A 55 4.23 -9.97 9.85
C VAL A 55 3.01 -10.41 10.68
N ALA A 56 2.12 -9.47 10.99
CA ALA A 56 0.87 -9.77 11.70
C ALA A 56 -0.03 -10.74 10.90
N ILE A 57 -0.15 -10.52 9.59
CA ILE A 57 -0.89 -11.42 8.68
C ILE A 57 -0.23 -12.80 8.64
N ALA A 58 1.10 -12.86 8.45
CA ALA A 58 1.82 -14.13 8.40
C ALA A 58 1.62 -14.96 9.68
N ARG A 59 1.72 -14.32 10.85
CA ARG A 59 1.49 -14.95 12.16
C ARG A 59 0.06 -15.44 12.32
N ARG A 60 -0.94 -14.69 11.85
CA ARG A 60 -2.35 -15.11 11.89
C ARG A 60 -2.58 -16.32 10.99
N VAL A 61 -2.00 -16.32 9.79
CA VAL A 61 -2.04 -17.46 8.85
C VAL A 61 -1.42 -18.71 9.48
N GLU A 62 -0.23 -18.59 10.09
CA GLU A 62 0.43 -19.70 10.79
C GLU A 62 -0.46 -20.25 11.93
N ARG A 63 -1.02 -19.36 12.76
CA ARG A 63 -1.90 -19.76 13.87
C ARG A 63 -3.15 -20.50 13.38
N LEU A 64 -3.81 -19.97 12.36
CA LEU A 64 -4.99 -20.61 11.77
C LEU A 64 -4.61 -21.95 11.15
N THR A 65 -3.48 -22.02 10.43
CA THR A 65 -3.01 -23.25 9.78
C THR A 65 -2.83 -24.40 10.79
N ASN A 66 -2.23 -24.11 11.94
CA ASN A 66 -1.95 -25.08 13.01
C ASN A 66 -3.15 -25.41 13.91
N LYS A 67 -4.31 -24.75 13.73
CA LYS A 67 -5.51 -25.03 14.52
C LYS A 67 -6.28 -26.25 13.97
N ASP A 68 -6.61 -27.21 14.83
CA ASP A 68 -7.48 -28.33 14.48
C ASP A 68 -8.97 -27.97 14.55
N GLY A 69 -9.81 -28.64 13.76
CA GLY A 69 -11.27 -28.45 13.78
C GLY A 69 -11.71 -27.03 13.33
N LYS A 70 -11.17 -26.57 12.20
CA LYS A 70 -11.44 -25.23 11.65
C LYS A 70 -12.91 -25.06 11.28
N ASN A 71 -13.50 -23.93 11.64
CA ASN A 71 -14.85 -23.54 11.18
C ASN A 71 -14.79 -22.96 9.75
N GLU A 72 -15.91 -22.93 9.02
CA GLU A 72 -15.99 -22.35 7.67
C GLU A 72 -15.53 -20.89 7.64
N LEU A 73 -15.93 -20.10 8.65
CA LEU A 73 -15.48 -18.71 8.79
C LEU A 73 -13.95 -18.60 8.94
N GLU A 74 -13.31 -19.56 9.60
CA GLU A 74 -11.85 -19.57 9.78
C GLU A 74 -11.13 -20.02 8.50
N LEU A 75 -11.75 -20.90 7.71
CA LEU A 75 -11.27 -21.28 6.39
C LEU A 75 -11.39 -20.11 5.40
N GLU A 76 -12.48 -19.36 5.45
CA GLU A 76 -12.66 -18.13 4.67
C GLU A 76 -11.66 -17.05 5.09
N GLU A 77 -11.49 -16.82 6.39
CA GLU A 77 -10.46 -15.91 6.92
C GLU A 77 -9.07 -16.31 6.42
N LEU A 78 -8.71 -17.60 6.50
CA LEU A 78 -7.43 -18.11 6.04
C LEU A 78 -7.23 -17.86 4.53
N ARG A 79 -8.24 -18.16 3.72
CA ARG A 79 -8.22 -17.90 2.26
C ARG A 79 -8.01 -16.41 1.96
N PHE A 80 -8.73 -15.54 2.66
CA PHE A 80 -8.61 -14.09 2.51
C PHE A 80 -7.21 -13.59 2.90
N LEU A 81 -6.71 -14.00 4.07
CA LEU A 81 -5.40 -13.59 4.58
C LEU A 81 -4.26 -14.04 3.66
N VAL A 82 -4.31 -15.28 3.14
CA VAL A 82 -3.33 -15.77 2.16
C VAL A 82 -3.37 -14.92 0.88
N SER A 83 -4.57 -14.59 0.37
CA SER A 83 -4.70 -13.71 -0.80
C SER A 83 -4.08 -12.34 -0.58
N GLN A 84 -4.33 -11.72 0.57
CA GLN A 84 -3.75 -10.41 0.89
C GLN A 84 -2.24 -10.49 1.11
N HIS A 85 -1.75 -11.54 1.76
CA HIS A 85 -0.32 -11.76 1.98
C HIS A 85 0.46 -11.85 0.66
N VAL A 86 -0.05 -12.62 -0.30
CA VAL A 86 0.56 -12.72 -1.64
C VAL A 86 0.57 -11.37 -2.35
N LYS A 87 -0.52 -10.58 -2.25
CA LYS A 87 -0.58 -9.23 -2.84
C LYS A 87 0.44 -8.28 -2.23
N LEU A 88 0.57 -8.26 -0.91
CA LEU A 88 1.55 -7.42 -0.20
C LEU A 88 2.98 -7.81 -0.61
N MET A 89 3.29 -9.11 -0.62
CA MET A 89 4.61 -9.60 -1.05
C MET A 89 4.91 -9.23 -2.50
N ALA A 90 3.95 -9.38 -3.41
CA ALA A 90 4.13 -8.99 -4.81
C ALA A 90 4.35 -7.47 -4.97
N GLN A 91 3.63 -6.63 -4.23
CA GLN A 91 3.84 -5.18 -4.25
C GLN A 91 5.20 -4.78 -3.70
N LYS A 92 5.63 -5.43 -2.61
CA LYS A 92 6.93 -5.20 -1.99
C LYS A 92 8.09 -5.61 -2.89
N ASN A 93 8.00 -6.76 -3.54
CA ASN A 93 9.03 -7.21 -4.49
C ASN A 93 9.14 -6.24 -5.67
N LYS A 94 8.02 -5.84 -6.26
CA LYS A 94 8.00 -4.82 -7.33
C LYS A 94 8.60 -3.49 -6.87
N HIS A 95 8.32 -3.07 -5.64
CA HIS A 95 8.92 -1.85 -5.09
C HIS A 95 10.42 -2.01 -4.87
N ALA A 96 10.88 -3.15 -4.36
CA ALA A 96 12.30 -3.46 -4.16
C ALA A 96 13.06 -3.48 -5.49
N GLU A 97 12.54 -4.20 -6.49
CA GLU A 97 13.07 -4.23 -7.86
C GLU A 97 13.20 -2.81 -8.42
N ARG A 98 12.14 -2.00 -8.33
CA ARG A 98 12.17 -0.60 -8.77
C ARG A 98 13.20 0.25 -8.02
N MET A 99 13.33 0.06 -6.71
CA MET A 99 14.31 0.80 -5.92
C MET A 99 15.74 0.38 -6.26
N GLU A 100 15.97 -0.88 -6.60
CA GLU A 100 17.26 -1.39 -7.09
C GLU A 100 17.58 -0.85 -8.48
N GLU A 101 16.61 -0.81 -9.39
CA GLU A 101 16.74 -0.18 -10.71
C GLU A 101 17.10 1.30 -10.61
N ILE A 102 16.41 2.05 -9.74
CA ILE A 102 16.71 3.47 -9.49
C ILE A 102 18.13 3.62 -8.93
N ARG A 103 18.53 2.79 -7.96
CA ARG A 103 19.88 2.81 -7.40
C ARG A 103 20.95 2.52 -8.47
N ALA A 104 20.70 1.55 -9.35
CA ALA A 104 21.60 1.22 -10.46
C ALA A 104 21.71 2.35 -11.49
N MET A 105 20.59 3.03 -11.81
CA MET A 105 20.59 4.20 -12.70
C MET A 105 21.35 5.38 -12.12
N VAL A 106 21.16 5.67 -10.82
CA VAL A 106 21.89 6.74 -10.12
C VAL A 106 23.39 6.47 -10.11
N ASN A 107 23.80 5.22 -9.90
CA ASN A 107 25.22 4.85 -9.84
C ASN A 107 25.91 4.83 -11.21
N THR A 108 25.15 4.78 -12.32
CA THR A 108 25.67 4.79 -13.69
C THR A 108 25.59 6.16 -14.37
N GLY A 109 25.15 7.21 -13.66
CA GLY A 109 25.08 8.59 -14.17
C GLY A 109 23.97 8.84 -15.20
N GLY A 110 23.01 7.92 -15.33
CA GLY A 110 21.87 8.06 -16.23
C GLY A 110 20.84 9.04 -15.67
N ALA A 111 20.56 10.13 -16.40
CA ALA A 111 19.49 11.07 -16.04
C ALA A 111 18.16 10.34 -15.90
N ALA A 112 17.51 10.49 -14.75
CA ALA A 112 16.22 9.88 -14.44
C ALA A 112 15.15 10.40 -15.41
N ASN A 113 14.84 9.63 -16.45
CA ASN A 113 13.64 9.82 -17.22
C ASN A 113 12.49 9.19 -16.43
N ASP A 114 11.68 10.03 -15.80
CA ASP A 114 10.53 9.65 -14.98
C ASP A 114 9.43 9.04 -15.87
N GLY A 115 9.61 7.76 -16.21
CA GLY A 115 8.78 7.03 -17.15
C GLY A 115 8.10 5.85 -16.48
N TRP A 116 6.93 6.09 -15.91
CA TRP A 116 5.98 5.10 -15.38
C TRP A 116 5.78 3.91 -16.36
N GLN A 117 6.53 2.82 -16.20
CA GLN A 117 6.30 1.55 -16.88
C GLN A 117 5.65 0.58 -15.88
N GLY A 118 4.32 0.53 -15.93
CA GLY A 118 3.57 -0.58 -15.35
C GLY A 118 3.90 -1.86 -16.10
N GLY A 119 4.30 -2.88 -15.34
CA GLY A 119 4.84 -4.14 -15.82
C GLY A 119 4.05 -4.81 -16.95
N GLY A 120 4.80 -5.34 -17.91
CA GLY A 120 4.34 -6.32 -18.86
C GLY A 120 5.38 -7.42 -18.96
N GLU A 121 4.94 -8.65 -18.73
CA GLU A 121 5.71 -9.89 -18.89
C GLU A 121 6.59 -9.87 -20.15
N GLU A 122 7.90 -10.07 -19.97
CA GLU A 122 8.80 -10.47 -21.04
C GLU A 122 8.73 -11.99 -21.20
N GLY A 123 7.88 -12.41 -22.14
CA GLY A 123 8.00 -13.70 -22.79
C GLY A 123 8.97 -13.57 -23.97
N ASP A 124 10.10 -14.25 -23.84
CA ASP A 124 11.14 -14.46 -24.83
C ASP A 124 10.56 -15.05 -26.13
N GLY A 125 11.01 -14.57 -27.28
CA GLY A 125 10.47 -14.96 -28.58
C GLY A 125 10.92 -14.05 -29.72
N GLU A 126 11.95 -14.53 -30.42
CA GLU A 126 12.49 -14.05 -31.69
C GLU A 126 11.43 -13.65 -32.74
N GLY A 127 11.80 -12.67 -33.58
CA GLY A 127 11.29 -12.58 -34.94
C GLY A 127 9.98 -11.81 -35.12
N GLY A 128 10.08 -10.48 -35.22
CA GLY A 128 9.02 -9.65 -35.79
C GLY A 128 8.92 -8.30 -35.09
N LYS A 129 8.93 -7.20 -35.86
CA LYS A 129 8.68 -5.84 -35.35
C LYS A 129 7.32 -5.80 -34.64
N LYS A 130 7.29 -6.11 -33.35
CA LYS A 130 6.12 -5.90 -32.48
C LYS A 130 5.83 -4.40 -32.54
N ARG A 131 4.69 -4.04 -33.15
CA ARG A 131 4.13 -2.69 -33.04
C ARG A 131 4.11 -2.35 -31.56
N LYS A 132 4.88 -1.32 -31.17
CA LYS A 132 4.93 -0.85 -29.79
C LYS A 132 3.49 -0.63 -29.34
N ARG A 133 3.08 -1.31 -28.26
CA ARG A 133 1.75 -1.13 -27.69
C ARG A 133 1.59 0.37 -27.40
N PRO A 134 0.47 1.00 -27.81
CA PRO A 134 0.27 2.42 -27.55
C PRO A 134 0.45 2.67 -26.05
N ARG A 135 1.24 3.69 -25.71
CA ARG A 135 1.45 4.07 -24.32
C ARG A 135 0.08 4.36 -23.70
N LYS A 136 -0.23 3.75 -22.56
CA LYS A 136 -1.44 4.11 -21.82
C LYS A 136 -1.33 5.60 -21.46
N ASN A 137 -2.37 6.36 -21.78
CA ASN A 137 -2.43 7.81 -21.60
C ASN A 137 -1.35 8.57 -22.39
N ASP A 138 -1.04 8.12 -23.62
CA ASP A 138 -0.24 8.93 -24.54
C ASP A 138 -1.04 10.16 -24.97
N VAL A 139 -0.63 11.33 -24.47
CA VAL A 139 -1.20 12.63 -24.82
C VAL A 139 -0.26 13.43 -25.71
N SER A 140 0.77 12.80 -26.29
CA SER A 140 1.72 13.48 -27.17
C SER A 140 1.07 14.04 -28.44
N GLU A 141 -0.11 13.51 -28.80
CA GLU A 141 -0.95 13.99 -29.90
C GLU A 141 -1.69 15.28 -29.53
N LEU A 142 -1.83 15.63 -28.24
CA LEU A 142 -2.48 16.86 -27.80
C LEU A 142 -1.49 18.04 -27.88
N THR A 143 -1.45 18.68 -29.04
CA THR A 143 -0.62 19.86 -29.27
C THR A 143 -1.37 21.15 -28.97
N LYS A 144 -0.63 22.27 -28.81
CA LYS A 144 -1.20 23.59 -28.56
C LYS A 144 -2.17 24.00 -29.67
N GLU A 145 -1.83 23.68 -30.91
CA GLU A 145 -2.60 24.04 -32.10
C GLU A 145 -3.99 23.40 -32.09
N ILE A 146 -4.10 22.14 -31.62
CA ILE A 146 -5.40 21.44 -31.47
C ILE A 146 -6.28 22.13 -30.43
N PHE A 147 -5.69 22.64 -29.34
CA PHE A 147 -6.43 23.39 -28.33
C PHE A 147 -6.83 24.78 -28.85
N ASP A 148 -5.99 25.43 -29.64
CA ASP A 148 -6.28 26.74 -30.24
C ASP A 148 -7.40 26.64 -31.29
N GLU A 149 -7.39 25.61 -32.14
CA GLU A 149 -8.45 25.36 -33.13
C GLU A 149 -9.80 25.10 -32.46
N LYS A 150 -9.82 24.24 -31.42
CA LYS A 150 -11.04 23.99 -30.66
C LYS A 150 -11.52 25.21 -29.90
N ALA A 151 -10.60 26.02 -29.37
CA ALA A 151 -10.94 27.25 -28.67
C ALA A 151 -11.65 28.24 -29.61
N ALA A 152 -11.13 28.42 -30.83
CA ALA A 152 -11.71 29.33 -31.81
C ALA A 152 -13.13 28.92 -32.26
N GLY A 153 -13.41 27.61 -32.35
CA GLY A 153 -14.70 27.09 -32.81
C GLY A 153 -15.78 26.91 -31.73
N HIS A 154 -15.39 26.79 -30.45
CA HIS A 154 -16.31 26.38 -29.38
C HIS A 154 -16.40 27.33 -28.19
N LEU A 155 -15.48 28.30 -28.04
CA LEU A 155 -15.55 29.26 -26.95
C LEU A 155 -16.37 30.48 -27.34
N PHE A 156 -17.16 30.99 -26.39
CA PHE A 156 -17.83 32.27 -26.53
C PHE A 156 -16.80 33.42 -26.50
N GLU A 157 -17.17 34.56 -27.07
CA GLU A 157 -16.29 35.74 -27.23
C GLU A 157 -15.63 36.16 -25.91
N TYR A 158 -16.39 36.20 -24.81
CA TYR A 158 -15.84 36.54 -23.49
C TYR A 158 -14.82 35.51 -22.96
N GLN A 159 -14.93 34.23 -23.35
CA GLN A 159 -13.97 33.19 -22.97
C GLN A 159 -12.70 33.25 -23.81
N GLN A 160 -12.81 33.66 -25.08
CA GLN A 160 -11.65 33.93 -25.94
C GLN A 160 -10.85 35.12 -25.40
N TYR A 161 -11.54 36.19 -24.99
CA TYR A 161 -10.92 37.34 -24.32
C TYR A 161 -10.10 36.95 -23.08
N VAL A 162 -10.61 36.06 -22.23
CA VAL A 162 -9.87 35.55 -21.05
C VAL A 162 -8.60 34.81 -21.46
N ARG A 163 -8.68 33.98 -22.51
CA ARG A 163 -7.56 33.18 -22.99
C ARG A 163 -6.44 34.07 -23.54
N GLU A 164 -6.81 35.11 -24.29
CA GLU A 164 -5.88 36.08 -24.85
C GLU A 164 -5.14 36.88 -23.77
N HIS A 165 -5.81 37.21 -22.67
CA HIS A 165 -5.24 37.98 -21.56
C HIS A 165 -4.79 37.08 -20.39
N SER A 166 -4.45 35.81 -20.68
CA SER A 166 -4.14 34.80 -19.67
C SER A 166 -2.89 35.12 -18.83
N ASP A 167 -2.02 35.98 -19.35
CA ASP A 167 -0.80 36.52 -18.73
C ASP A 167 -1.06 37.66 -17.74
N GLU A 168 -2.25 38.27 -17.76
CA GLU A 168 -2.61 39.34 -16.83
C GLU A 168 -3.01 38.82 -15.43
N LEU A 169 -2.57 39.53 -14.39
CA LEU A 169 -2.90 39.19 -13.00
C LEU A 169 -4.36 39.50 -12.64
N PHE A 170 -4.95 40.54 -13.23
CA PHE A 170 -6.32 40.98 -12.94
C PHE A 170 -7.10 41.21 -14.24
N ARG A 171 -8.15 40.41 -14.46
CA ARG A 171 -9.04 40.52 -15.62
C ARG A 171 -10.44 40.96 -15.15
N PHE A 172 -10.80 42.21 -15.37
CA PHE A 172 -12.10 42.75 -14.98
C PHE A 172 -13.15 42.46 -16.06
N ILE A 173 -13.80 41.30 -15.95
CA ILE A 173 -14.77 40.84 -16.96
C ILE A 173 -16.18 40.92 -16.40
N LEU A 174 -17.04 41.64 -17.12
CA LEU A 174 -18.47 41.69 -16.83
C LEU A 174 -19.16 40.50 -17.51
N LYS A 175 -19.84 39.67 -16.72
CA LYS A 175 -20.54 38.48 -17.23
C LYS A 175 -22.02 38.46 -16.89
N GLY A 176 -22.81 37.77 -17.72
CA GLY A 176 -24.20 37.44 -17.42
C GLY A 176 -24.32 36.45 -16.26
N ARG A 177 -25.34 36.59 -15.40
CA ARG A 177 -25.54 35.72 -14.23
C ARG A 177 -25.86 34.27 -14.59
N GLN A 178 -26.42 34.04 -15.78
CA GLN A 178 -26.84 32.72 -16.27
C GLN A 178 -25.81 32.04 -17.16
N GLU A 179 -24.82 32.79 -17.64
CA GLU A 179 -23.73 32.24 -18.45
C GLU A 179 -22.67 31.71 -17.48
N GLY A 180 -22.56 30.39 -17.41
CA GLY A 180 -21.59 29.70 -16.57
C GLY A 180 -20.18 30.25 -16.82
N PHE A 181 -19.54 30.72 -15.76
CA PHE A 181 -18.16 31.18 -15.76
C PHE A 181 -17.66 30.96 -14.33
N THR A 182 -17.03 29.82 -14.15
CA THR A 182 -16.34 29.31 -12.96
C THR A 182 -15.13 28.56 -13.45
#